data_AF-A0A2M8QK65-F1
#
_entry.id   AF-A0A2M8QK65-F1
#
_cell.length_a   1.000
_cell.length_b   1.000
_cell.length_c   1.000
_cell.angle_alpha   90.00
_cell.angle_beta   90.00
_cell.angle_gamma   90.00
#
_symmetry.space_group_name_H-M   'P 1'
#
loop_
_entity.id
_entity.type
_entity.pdbx_description
1 polymer ?
#
loop_
_entity_poly.entity_id
_entity_poly.type
_entity_poly.pdbx_seq_one_letter_code
_entity_poly.pdbx_strand_id
1 'polypeptide(L)'
;MVLARKLNPRKSVPDALVDAAQRLFAEQGIDRISLREVAAAAGQRNVNAVQYHFGDRAGLVRAIYERNIPALERMRADRLAQLRVARSGASARDLMAAFFVPLTEHVDEHGRRSYAAFQLQALESPNWRFAFTEMPDQTPVTNLIVDMILNLRSDIPREVSARHLIYANIVFLSMIRDIEDMTVARSARERDEIIDDTLALVTRMCTPP
;
A
#
# COMPACT_ATOMS: atom_id res chain seq x y z
N MET A 1 21.66 -26.19 -5.61
CA MET A 1 20.74 -26.58 -6.72
C MET A 1 19.42 -25.83 -6.52
N VAL A 2 19.35 -24.59 -7.01
CA VAL A 2 18.26 -23.65 -6.74
C VAL A 2 16.99 -24.12 -7.47
N LEU A 3 15.93 -24.44 -6.72
CA LEU A 3 14.64 -24.82 -7.29
C LEU A 3 14.06 -23.64 -8.09
N ALA A 4 14.03 -23.79 -9.41
CA ALA A 4 13.17 -22.99 -10.28
C ALA A 4 11.70 -23.29 -9.91
N ARG A 5 11.11 -22.38 -9.13
CA ARG A 5 9.71 -22.43 -8.70
C ARG A 5 8.83 -22.30 -9.95
N LYS A 6 8.09 -23.35 -10.29
CA LYS A 6 7.17 -23.37 -11.45
C LYS A 6 6.13 -22.26 -11.28
N LEU A 7 6.10 -21.33 -12.23
CA LEU A 7 5.01 -20.37 -12.42
C LEU A 7 3.67 -21.14 -12.47
N ASN A 8 2.65 -20.61 -11.79
CA ASN A 8 1.30 -21.13 -11.85
C ASN A 8 0.82 -21.09 -13.32
N PRO A 9 0.48 -22.22 -13.96
CA PRO A 9 0.29 -22.32 -15.42
C PRO A 9 -0.92 -21.56 -15.99
N ARG A 10 -1.62 -20.74 -15.18
CA ARG A 10 -2.74 -19.87 -15.58
C ARG A 10 -2.43 -18.38 -15.51
N LYS A 11 -1.25 -17.96 -15.04
CA LYS A 11 -0.91 -16.54 -14.86
C LYS A 11 -0.45 -15.94 -16.18
N SER A 12 -1.05 -14.82 -16.60
CA SER A 12 -0.63 -14.13 -17.82
C SER A 12 0.80 -13.56 -17.64
N VAL A 13 1.50 -13.31 -18.75
CA VAL A 13 2.84 -12.68 -18.69
C VAL A 13 2.79 -11.32 -17.97
N PRO A 14 1.85 -10.41 -18.26
CA PRO A 14 1.68 -9.18 -17.48
C PRO A 14 1.52 -9.44 -15.98
N ASP A 15 0.64 -10.35 -15.58
CA ASP A 15 0.40 -10.64 -14.16
C ASP A 15 1.65 -11.17 -13.45
N ALA A 16 2.41 -12.04 -14.11
CA ALA A 16 3.67 -12.57 -13.58
C ALA A 16 4.74 -11.47 -13.41
N LEU A 17 4.77 -10.50 -14.32
CA LEU A 17 5.69 -9.37 -14.24
C LEU A 17 5.31 -8.40 -13.10
N VAL A 18 4.02 -8.06 -12.95
CA VAL A 18 3.55 -7.20 -11.84
C VAL A 18 3.81 -7.87 -10.49
N ASP A 19 3.66 -9.19 -10.41
CA ASP A 19 3.99 -9.99 -9.22
C ASP A 19 5.46 -9.90 -8.84
N ALA A 20 6.33 -10.19 -9.81
CA ALA A 20 7.77 -10.15 -9.62
C ALA A 20 8.22 -8.72 -9.25
N ALA A 21 7.68 -7.71 -9.92
CA ALA A 21 7.97 -6.31 -9.67
C ALA A 21 7.56 -5.87 -8.27
N GLN A 22 6.30 -6.10 -7.86
CA GLN A 22 5.83 -5.75 -6.52
C GLN A 22 6.71 -6.38 -5.44
N ARG A 23 7.05 -7.67 -5.59
CA ARG A 23 7.91 -8.37 -4.64
C ARG A 23 9.31 -7.77 -4.59
N LEU A 24 9.99 -7.63 -5.73
CA LEU A 24 11.35 -7.11 -5.78
C LEU A 24 11.44 -5.66 -5.30
N PHE A 25 10.49 -4.82 -5.70
CA PHE A 25 10.44 -3.43 -5.27
C PHE A 25 10.14 -3.29 -3.77
N ALA A 26 9.28 -4.14 -3.22
CA ALA A 26 9.03 -4.20 -1.77
C ALA A 26 10.29 -4.59 -0.98
N GLU A 27 11.04 -5.58 -1.48
CA GLU A 27 12.21 -6.15 -0.81
C GLU A 27 13.47 -5.26 -0.94
N GLN A 28 13.65 -4.58 -2.08
CA GLN A 28 14.94 -3.94 -2.42
C GLN A 28 14.80 -2.46 -2.81
N GLY A 29 13.59 -1.93 -2.92
CA GLY A 29 13.31 -0.58 -3.39
C GLY A 29 13.20 -0.47 -4.91
N ILE A 30 12.39 0.49 -5.37
CA ILE A 30 12.03 0.64 -6.79
C ILE A 30 13.25 1.03 -7.64
N ASP A 31 14.09 1.94 -7.15
CA ASP A 31 15.21 2.51 -7.90
C ASP A 31 16.39 1.54 -8.08
N ARG A 32 16.48 0.47 -7.27
CA ARG A 32 17.62 -0.46 -7.26
C ARG A 32 17.47 -1.65 -8.20
N ILE A 33 16.23 -1.98 -8.59
CA ILE A 33 15.92 -3.17 -9.38
C ILE A 33 15.81 -2.81 -10.85
N SER A 34 16.50 -3.49 -11.76
CA SER A 34 16.33 -3.30 -13.21
C SER A 34 15.10 -4.02 -13.78
N LEU A 35 14.57 -3.54 -14.92
CA LEU A 35 13.46 -4.22 -15.61
C LEU A 35 13.85 -5.63 -16.11
N ARG A 36 15.15 -5.87 -16.34
CA ARG A 36 15.66 -7.20 -16.69
C ARG A 36 15.59 -8.16 -15.51
N GLU A 37 15.92 -7.70 -14.31
CA GLU A 37 15.77 -8.49 -13.08
C GLU A 37 14.31 -8.83 -12.81
N VAL A 38 13.38 -7.89 -13.06
CA VAL A 38 11.94 -8.17 -13.00
C VAL A 38 11.55 -9.27 -14.00
N ALA A 39 11.94 -9.15 -15.27
CA ALA A 39 11.63 -10.14 -16.29
C ALA A 39 12.18 -11.53 -15.93
N ALA A 40 13.44 -11.59 -15.46
CA ALA A 40 14.07 -12.83 -15.03
C ALA A 40 13.34 -13.45 -13.82
N ALA A 41 12.98 -12.64 -12.81
CA ALA A 41 12.24 -13.09 -11.64
C ALA A 41 10.81 -13.55 -11.96
N ALA A 42 10.21 -13.01 -13.04
CA ALA A 42 8.94 -13.47 -13.60
C ALA A 42 9.07 -14.70 -14.51
N GLY A 43 10.27 -15.31 -14.60
CA GLY A 43 10.55 -16.48 -15.43
C GLY A 43 10.53 -16.21 -16.94
N GLN A 44 10.60 -14.94 -17.36
CA GLN A 44 10.59 -14.58 -18.76
C GLN A 44 11.98 -14.70 -19.37
N ARG A 45 12.09 -15.39 -20.50
CA ARG A 45 13.31 -15.44 -21.31
C ARG A 45 13.52 -14.16 -22.13
N ASN A 46 12.43 -13.45 -22.43
CA ASN A 46 12.47 -12.18 -23.15
C ASN A 46 12.71 -11.03 -22.16
N VAL A 47 13.92 -10.48 -22.18
CA VAL A 47 14.32 -9.34 -21.34
C VAL A 47 13.53 -8.05 -21.63
N ASN A 48 12.90 -7.96 -22.80
CA ASN A 48 12.07 -6.82 -23.20
C ASN A 48 10.59 -6.99 -22.83
N ALA A 49 10.20 -8.08 -22.15
CA ALA A 49 8.79 -8.36 -21.81
C ALA A 49 8.16 -7.23 -20.98
N VAL A 50 8.91 -6.64 -20.04
CA VAL A 50 8.43 -5.48 -19.26
C VAL A 50 8.16 -4.28 -20.17
N GLN A 51 9.10 -3.95 -21.06
CA GLN A 51 8.96 -2.79 -21.95
C GLN A 51 7.81 -3.00 -22.95
N TYR A 52 7.63 -4.22 -23.44
CA TYR A 52 6.54 -4.56 -24.33
C TYR A 52 5.15 -4.37 -23.67
N HIS A 53 5.01 -4.77 -22.41
CA HIS A 53 3.71 -4.73 -21.73
C HIS A 53 3.42 -3.41 -20.99
N PHE A 54 4.45 -2.74 -20.49
CA PHE A 54 4.31 -1.59 -19.60
C PHE A 54 5.04 -0.33 -20.09
N GLY A 55 5.79 -0.43 -21.21
CA GLY A 55 6.62 0.66 -21.73
C GLY A 55 7.89 0.84 -20.91
N ASP A 56 7.75 1.33 -19.69
CA ASP A 56 8.86 1.68 -18.81
C ASP A 56 8.60 1.29 -17.34
N ARG A 57 9.49 1.78 -16.45
CA ARG A 57 9.38 1.56 -15.01
C ARG A 57 8.14 2.25 -14.41
N ALA A 58 7.78 3.43 -14.88
CA ALA A 58 6.62 4.16 -14.38
C ALA A 58 5.32 3.45 -14.76
N GLY A 59 5.22 2.93 -15.98
CA GLY A 59 4.11 2.08 -16.40
C GLY A 59 4.02 0.79 -15.59
N LEU A 60 5.16 0.17 -15.23
CA LEU A 60 5.16 -1.01 -14.36
C LEU A 60 4.74 -0.68 -12.91
N VAL A 61 5.20 0.46 -12.37
CA VAL A 61 4.78 0.96 -11.05
C VAL A 61 3.27 1.25 -11.03
N ARG A 62 2.74 1.88 -12.08
CA ARG A 62 1.31 2.11 -12.27
C ARG A 62 0.52 0.80 -12.30
N ALA A 63 1.00 -0.21 -13.03
CA ALA A 63 0.36 -1.52 -13.10
C ALA A 63 0.29 -2.23 -11.74
N ILE A 64 1.29 -2.02 -10.86
CA ILE A 64 1.24 -2.50 -9.47
C ILE A 64 0.09 -1.81 -8.73
N TYR A 65 -0.04 -0.49 -8.82
CA TYR A 65 -1.15 0.23 -8.19
C TYR A 65 -2.51 -0.23 -8.73
N GLU A 66 -2.69 -0.26 -10.05
CA GLU A 66 -3.92 -0.68 -10.74
C GLU A 66 -4.41 -2.07 -10.30
N ARG A 67 -3.48 -2.99 -10.06
CA ARG A 67 -3.83 -4.34 -9.59
C ARG A 67 -4.36 -4.35 -8.15
N ASN A 68 -3.81 -3.53 -7.27
CA ASN A 68 -4.09 -3.58 -5.83
C ASN A 68 -5.22 -2.64 -5.41
N ILE A 69 -5.39 -1.51 -6.12
CA ILE A 69 -6.43 -0.50 -5.85
C ILE A 69 -7.84 -1.10 -5.70
N PRO A 70 -8.33 -1.97 -6.62
CA PRO A 70 -9.71 -2.46 -6.52
C PRO A 70 -10.02 -3.20 -5.23
N ALA A 71 -9.06 -3.97 -4.68
CA ALA A 71 -9.27 -4.68 -3.43
C ALA A 71 -9.35 -3.71 -2.25
N LEU A 72 -8.43 -2.75 -2.19
CA LEU A 72 -8.38 -1.74 -1.13
C LEU A 72 -9.59 -0.82 -1.17
N GLU A 73 -10.02 -0.37 -2.35
CA GLU A 73 -11.21 0.44 -2.52
C GLU A 73 -12.47 -0.28 -2.00
N ARG A 74 -12.62 -1.59 -2.27
CA ARG A 74 -13.74 -2.37 -1.70
C ARG A 74 -13.68 -2.43 -0.18
N MET A 75 -12.53 -2.78 0.38
CA MET A 75 -12.36 -2.89 1.84
C MET A 75 -12.56 -1.55 2.56
N ARG A 76 -12.21 -0.43 1.91
CA ARG A 76 -12.47 0.94 2.38
C ARG A 76 -13.95 1.29 2.27
N ALA A 77 -14.61 0.92 1.17
CA ALA A 77 -16.03 1.17 0.94
C ALA A 77 -16.88 0.46 1.99
N ASP A 78 -16.59 -0.81 2.26
CA ASP A 78 -17.31 -1.62 3.25
C ASP A 78 -17.23 -1.00 4.65
N ARG A 79 -16.03 -0.55 5.05
CA ARG A 79 -15.84 0.15 6.33
C ARG A 79 -16.60 1.47 6.39
N LEU A 80 -16.51 2.28 5.33
CA LEU A 80 -17.20 3.56 5.29
C LEU A 80 -18.74 3.37 5.33
N ALA A 81 -19.26 2.30 4.71
CA ALA A 81 -20.67 1.95 4.78
C ALA A 81 -21.10 1.59 6.22
N GLN A 82 -20.28 0.83 6.95
CA GLN A 82 -20.54 0.50 8.36
C GLN A 82 -20.60 1.74 9.25
N LEU A 83 -19.74 2.73 9.01
CA LEU A 83 -19.74 3.99 9.76
C LEU A 83 -21.00 4.83 9.51
N ARG A 84 -21.57 4.79 8.31
CA ARG A 84 -22.83 5.50 8.00
C ARG A 84 -24.05 4.90 8.71
N VAL A 85 -24.01 3.60 9.00
CA VAL A 85 -25.08 2.93 9.76
C VAL A 85 -25.02 3.31 11.25
N ALA A 86 -23.82 3.57 11.78
CA ALA A 86 -23.65 4.09 13.13
C ALA A 86 -24.12 5.56 13.20
N ARG A 87 -25.26 5.80 13.85
CA ARG A 87 -25.94 7.12 13.95
C ARG A 87 -25.10 8.27 14.55
N SER A 88 -23.93 7.98 15.12
CA SER A 88 -23.03 8.94 15.76
C SER A 88 -22.11 9.70 14.80
N GLY A 89 -22.11 9.36 13.51
CA GLY A 89 -21.10 9.87 12.56
C GLY A 89 -19.74 9.18 12.75
N ALA A 90 -18.81 9.40 11.81
CA ALA A 90 -17.48 8.82 11.86
C ALA A 90 -16.55 9.65 12.75
N SER A 91 -15.95 9.03 13.77
CA SER A 91 -14.87 9.66 14.54
C SER A 91 -13.57 9.76 13.73
N ALA A 92 -12.62 10.56 14.19
CA ALA A 92 -11.28 10.60 13.58
C ALA A 92 -10.64 9.21 13.56
N ARG A 93 -10.75 8.45 14.65
CA ARG A 93 -10.23 7.08 14.73
C ARG A 93 -10.87 6.16 13.69
N ASP A 94 -12.17 6.30 13.44
CA ASP A 94 -12.88 5.51 12.44
C ASP A 94 -12.39 5.79 11.03
N LEU A 95 -12.14 7.06 10.69
CA LEU A 95 -11.60 7.44 9.38
C LEU A 95 -10.19 6.91 9.19
N MET A 96 -9.35 7.00 10.23
CA MET A 96 -8.00 6.43 10.20
C MET A 96 -8.04 4.91 10.06
N ALA A 97 -8.95 4.23 10.76
CA ALA A 97 -9.15 2.80 10.65
C ALA A 97 -9.60 2.41 9.24
N ALA A 98 -10.56 3.17 8.68
CA ALA A 98 -11.03 2.98 7.31
C ALA A 98 -9.91 3.13 6.29
N PHE A 99 -9.00 4.09 6.49
CA PHE A 99 -7.87 4.32 5.57
C PHE A 99 -6.76 3.26 5.69
N PHE A 100 -6.35 2.93 6.92
CA PHE A 100 -5.13 2.19 7.20
C PHE A 100 -5.32 0.68 7.42
N VAL A 101 -6.37 0.23 8.11
CA VAL A 101 -6.57 -1.20 8.42
C VAL A 101 -6.63 -2.07 7.14
N PRO A 102 -7.22 -1.64 6.02
CA PRO A 102 -7.16 -2.42 4.79
C PRO A 102 -5.73 -2.78 4.33
N LEU A 103 -4.73 -1.98 4.68
CA LEU A 103 -3.33 -2.27 4.35
C LEU A 103 -2.75 -3.42 5.19
N THR A 104 -3.28 -3.66 6.40
CA THR A 104 -2.87 -4.79 7.26
C THR A 104 -3.53 -6.10 6.83
N GLU A 105 -4.65 -6.02 6.13
CA GLU A 105 -5.42 -7.18 5.66
C GLU A 105 -5.05 -7.58 4.23
N HIS A 106 -4.57 -6.63 3.42
CA HIS A 106 -4.23 -6.87 2.02
C HIS A 106 -2.91 -7.63 1.88
N VAL A 107 -3.01 -8.89 1.44
CA VAL A 107 -1.88 -9.81 1.24
C VAL A 107 -1.78 -10.28 -0.20
N ASP A 108 -0.57 -10.61 -0.63
CA ASP A 108 -0.32 -11.27 -1.91
C ASP A 108 -0.72 -12.76 -1.87
N GLU A 109 -0.56 -13.47 -3.00
CA GLU A 109 -0.88 -14.90 -3.12
C GLU A 109 -0.06 -15.81 -2.17
N HIS A 110 0.99 -15.27 -1.55
CA HIS A 110 1.84 -15.97 -0.58
C HIS A 110 1.52 -15.56 0.87
N GLY A 111 0.47 -14.77 1.09
CA GLY A 111 0.09 -14.28 2.42
C GLY A 111 0.99 -13.17 2.97
N ARG A 112 1.82 -12.54 2.13
CA ARG A 112 2.72 -11.45 2.53
C ARG A 112 2.12 -10.10 2.17
N ARG A 113 2.33 -9.05 2.97
CA ARG A 113 1.88 -7.68 2.68
C ARG A 113 2.87 -6.94 1.80
N SER A 114 3.29 -7.58 0.71
CA SER A 114 4.28 -7.04 -0.23
C SER A 114 3.82 -5.72 -0.87
N TYR A 115 2.53 -5.47 -0.99
CA TYR A 115 2.02 -4.17 -1.44
C TYR A 115 2.21 -3.04 -0.41
N ALA A 116 2.06 -3.32 0.89
CA ALA A 116 2.32 -2.35 1.95
C ALA A 116 3.82 -1.98 1.98
N ALA A 117 4.70 -2.99 1.91
CA ALA A 117 6.14 -2.76 1.81
C ALA A 117 6.54 -2.02 0.53
N PHE A 118 5.92 -2.32 -0.62
CA PHE A 118 6.09 -1.55 -1.86
C PHE A 118 5.69 -0.08 -1.70
N GLN A 119 4.53 0.20 -1.09
CA GLN A 119 4.10 1.57 -0.84
C GLN A 119 5.07 2.33 0.05
N LEU A 120 5.63 1.68 1.07
CA LEU A 120 6.62 2.30 1.95
C LEU A 120 7.87 2.71 1.15
N GLN A 121 8.39 1.80 0.32
CA GLN A 121 9.52 2.08 -0.58
C GLN A 121 9.22 3.22 -1.56
N ALA A 122 7.99 3.28 -2.08
CA ALA A 122 7.55 4.36 -2.96
C ALA A 122 7.52 5.71 -2.23
N LEU A 123 6.94 5.77 -1.03
CA LEU A 123 6.83 6.99 -0.22
C LEU A 123 8.17 7.52 0.28
N GLU A 124 9.15 6.64 0.48
CA GLU A 124 10.50 6.99 0.89
C GLU A 124 11.38 7.45 -0.29
N SER A 125 11.03 7.09 -1.53
CA SER A 125 11.77 7.52 -2.72
C SER A 125 11.30 8.90 -3.23
N PRO A 126 12.22 9.86 -3.47
CA PRO A 126 11.88 11.13 -4.11
C PRO A 126 11.22 10.99 -5.48
N ASN A 127 11.53 9.91 -6.22
CA ASN A 127 11.05 9.68 -7.58
C ASN A 127 9.63 9.09 -7.62
N TRP A 128 9.21 8.39 -6.56
CA TRP A 128 8.00 7.57 -6.56
C TRP A 128 6.95 8.02 -5.55
N ARG A 129 7.30 8.95 -4.65
CA ARG A 129 6.42 9.40 -3.56
C ARG A 129 5.04 9.87 -4.02
N PHE A 130 4.95 10.43 -5.22
CA PHE A 130 3.71 10.97 -5.78
C PHE A 130 3.06 10.07 -6.84
N ALA A 131 3.65 8.91 -7.16
CA ALA A 131 3.14 8.03 -8.22
C ALA A 131 1.70 7.56 -7.97
N PHE A 132 1.32 7.35 -6.70
CA PHE A 132 -0.06 7.02 -6.33
C PHE A 132 -1.02 8.19 -6.54
N THR A 133 -0.61 9.41 -6.18
CA THR A 133 -1.46 10.61 -6.29
C THR A 133 -1.70 11.05 -7.73
N GLU A 134 -0.91 10.55 -8.68
CA GLU A 134 -1.09 10.76 -10.12
C GLU A 134 -2.19 9.87 -10.74
N MET A 135 -2.91 9.08 -9.92
CA MET A 135 -3.96 8.15 -10.35
C MET A 135 -5.34 8.45 -9.70
N PRO A 136 -5.79 9.72 -9.62
CA PRO A 136 -6.93 10.10 -8.78
C PRO A 136 -8.25 9.43 -9.20
N ASP A 137 -8.45 9.17 -10.49
CA ASP A 137 -9.71 8.62 -11.02
C ASP A 137 -9.95 7.16 -10.64
N GLN A 138 -8.90 6.45 -10.18
CA GLN A 138 -8.99 5.04 -9.82
C GLN A 138 -9.34 4.82 -8.34
N THR A 139 -9.32 5.86 -7.50
CA THR A 139 -9.41 5.73 -6.04
C THR A 139 -10.48 6.61 -5.39
N PRO A 140 -11.74 6.60 -5.86
CA PRO A 140 -12.78 7.51 -5.38
C PRO A 140 -13.07 7.40 -3.88
N VAL A 141 -13.06 6.19 -3.31
CA VAL A 141 -13.33 5.98 -1.88
C VAL A 141 -12.16 6.43 -1.03
N THR A 142 -10.93 6.10 -1.45
CA THR A 142 -9.72 6.61 -0.80
C THR A 142 -9.70 8.13 -0.80
N ASN A 143 -9.99 8.77 -1.93
CA ASN A 143 -10.02 10.23 -2.04
C ASN A 143 -11.05 10.85 -1.09
N LEU A 144 -12.22 10.24 -0.96
CA LEU A 144 -13.25 10.66 -0.01
C LEU A 144 -12.77 10.56 1.45
N ILE A 145 -12.17 9.43 1.84
CA ILE A 145 -11.65 9.24 3.19
C ILE A 145 -10.51 10.24 3.47
N VAL A 146 -9.58 10.41 2.52
CA VAL A 146 -8.50 11.39 2.63
C VAL A 146 -9.07 12.79 2.81
N ASP A 147 -10.05 13.20 2.02
CA ASP A 147 -10.66 14.53 2.17
C ASP A 147 -11.28 14.72 3.55
N MET A 148 -12.02 13.73 4.05
CA MET A 148 -12.57 13.75 5.41
C MET A 148 -11.49 13.87 6.48
N ILE A 149 -10.38 13.13 6.34
CA ILE A 149 -9.23 13.20 7.26
C ILE A 149 -8.59 14.59 7.21
N LEU A 150 -8.35 15.13 6.02
CA LEU A 150 -7.72 16.44 5.87
C LEU A 150 -8.58 17.55 6.48
N ASN A 151 -9.90 17.39 6.47
CA ASN A 151 -10.86 18.32 7.07
C ASN A 151 -10.98 18.19 8.61
N LEU A 152 -10.37 17.19 9.25
CA LEU A 152 -10.28 17.11 10.72
C LEU A 152 -9.47 18.28 11.33
N ARG A 153 -8.60 18.90 10.52
CA ARG A 153 -7.68 19.98 10.88
C ARG A 153 -7.93 21.25 10.09
N SER A 154 -9.10 21.85 10.29
CA SER A 154 -9.42 23.15 9.67
C SER A 154 -8.60 24.32 10.23
N ASP A 155 -7.86 24.10 11.32
CA ASP A 155 -6.98 25.07 11.99
C ASP A 155 -5.62 25.26 11.31
N ILE A 156 -5.21 24.35 10.40
CA ILE A 156 -3.93 24.42 9.67
C ILE A 156 -4.14 24.33 8.16
N PRO A 157 -3.19 24.82 7.33
CA PRO A 157 -3.29 24.71 5.88
C PRO A 157 -3.37 23.24 5.43
N ARG A 158 -4.14 22.99 4.36
CA ARG A 158 -4.41 21.64 3.86
C ARG A 158 -3.13 20.89 3.47
N GLU A 159 -2.12 21.58 2.98
CA GLU A 159 -0.80 21.02 2.62
C GLU A 159 -0.05 20.52 3.86
N VAL A 160 -0.23 21.18 5.01
CA VAL A 160 0.34 20.72 6.30
C VAL A 160 -0.38 19.46 6.77
N SER A 161 -1.72 19.46 6.71
CA SER A 161 -2.54 18.28 7.03
C SER A 161 -2.18 17.09 6.12
N ALA A 162 -1.98 17.32 4.82
CA ALA A 162 -1.56 16.30 3.86
C ALA A 162 -0.17 15.73 4.19
N ARG A 163 0.78 16.57 4.61
CA ARG A 163 2.09 16.09 5.09
C ARG A 163 1.96 15.23 6.34
N HIS A 164 1.12 15.61 7.30
CA HIS A 164 0.86 14.77 8.48
C HIS A 164 0.30 13.40 8.09
N LEU A 165 -0.64 13.35 7.15
CA LEU A 165 -1.19 12.09 6.64
C LEU A 165 -0.13 11.24 5.92
N ILE A 166 0.76 11.86 5.15
CA ILE A 166 1.89 11.15 4.51
C ILE A 166 2.82 10.54 5.57
N TYR A 167 3.17 11.28 6.62
CA TYR A 167 4.02 10.75 7.69
C TYR A 167 3.31 9.68 8.52
N ALA A 168 2.02 9.85 8.80
CA ALA A 168 1.17 8.83 9.40
C ALA A 168 1.18 7.55 8.57
N ASN A 169 1.10 7.65 7.23
CA ASN A 169 1.15 6.49 6.34
C ASN A 169 2.51 5.79 6.40
N ILE A 170 3.61 6.53 6.40
CA ILE A 170 4.96 5.96 6.54
C ILE A 170 5.11 5.21 7.88
N VAL A 171 4.66 5.81 8.98
CA VAL A 171 4.68 5.18 10.31
C VAL A 171 3.86 3.89 10.31
N PHE A 172 2.64 3.94 9.77
CA PHE A 172 1.75 2.77 9.74
C PHE A 172 2.30 1.64 8.88
N LEU A 173 2.82 1.94 7.69
CA LEU A 173 3.45 0.96 6.81
C LEU A 173 4.74 0.39 7.40
N SER A 174 5.52 1.20 8.14
CA SER A 174 6.71 0.71 8.85
C SER A 174 6.34 -0.30 9.93
N MET A 175 5.28 -0.02 10.71
CA MET A 175 4.76 -0.97 11.68
C MET A 175 4.32 -2.29 11.02
N ILE A 176 3.64 -2.23 9.86
CA ILE A 176 3.25 -3.45 9.13
C ILE A 176 4.50 -4.29 8.81
N ARG A 177 5.57 -3.66 8.30
CA ARG A 177 6.83 -4.33 7.99
C ARG A 177 7.44 -4.96 9.24
N ASP A 178 7.51 -4.23 10.35
CA ASP A 178 8.11 -4.70 11.60
C ASP A 178 7.34 -5.91 12.19
N ILE A 179 6.00 -5.92 12.06
CA ILE A 179 5.18 -7.07 12.42
C ILE A 179 5.46 -8.29 11.52
N GLU A 180 5.66 -8.09 10.21
CA GLU A 180 5.93 -9.18 9.28
C GLU A 180 7.31 -9.81 9.47
N ASP A 181 8.32 -8.98 9.75
CA ASP A 181 9.69 -9.44 10.02
C ASP A 181 9.83 -10.06 11.42
N MET A 182 8.71 -10.18 12.17
CA MET A 182 8.63 -10.68 13.54
C MET A 182 9.58 -9.97 14.52
N THR A 183 10.03 -8.75 14.20
CA THR A 183 10.94 -8.00 15.05
C THR A 183 10.27 -7.57 16.35
N VAL A 184 8.93 -7.44 16.34
CA VAL A 184 8.16 -6.86 17.46
C VAL A 184 7.00 -7.73 17.95
N ALA A 185 6.37 -8.55 17.11
CA ALA A 185 5.15 -9.31 17.48
C ALA A 185 5.37 -10.83 17.43
N ARG A 186 5.05 -11.53 18.53
CA ARG A 186 5.23 -12.99 18.68
C ARG A 186 3.90 -13.75 18.67
N SER A 187 2.78 -13.05 18.82
CA SER A 187 1.43 -13.61 18.85
C SER A 187 0.43 -12.75 18.06
N ALA A 188 -0.74 -13.31 17.73
CA ALA A 188 -1.81 -12.55 17.08
C ALA A 188 -2.31 -11.38 17.94
N ARG A 189 -2.43 -11.60 19.25
CA ARG A 189 -2.82 -10.58 20.22
C ARG A 189 -1.87 -9.38 20.23
N GLU A 190 -0.56 -9.64 20.31
CA GLU A 190 0.44 -8.56 20.28
C GLU A 190 0.41 -7.78 18.96
N ARG A 191 0.12 -8.45 17.83
CA ARG A 191 -0.07 -7.74 16.55
C ARG A 191 -1.25 -6.79 16.62
N ASP A 192 -2.38 -7.25 17.15
CA ASP A 192 -3.58 -6.42 17.26
C ASP A 192 -3.35 -5.22 18.19
N GLU A 193 -2.65 -5.43 19.32
CA GLU A 193 -2.24 -4.37 20.25
C GLU A 193 -1.32 -3.34 19.56
N ILE A 194 -0.31 -3.78 18.80
CA ILE A 194 0.59 -2.88 18.05
C ILE A 194 -0.16 -2.10 16.97
N ILE A 195 -1.08 -2.76 16.24
CA ILE A 195 -1.91 -2.10 15.23
C ILE A 195 -2.79 -1.03 15.88
N ASP A 196 -3.41 -1.34 17.02
CA ASP A 196 -4.29 -0.42 17.75
C ASP A 196 -3.52 0.79 18.30
N ASP A 197 -2.36 0.56 18.91
CA ASP A 197 -1.46 1.60 19.41
C ASP A 197 -0.96 2.51 18.29
N THR A 198 -0.55 1.91 17.16
CA THR A 198 -0.09 2.66 15.99
C THR A 198 -1.23 3.45 15.38
N LEU A 199 -2.44 2.89 15.32
CA LEU A 199 -3.64 3.59 14.86
C LEU A 199 -3.95 4.81 15.74
N ALA A 200 -3.83 4.66 17.07
CA ALA A 200 -3.99 5.77 18.01
C ALA A 200 -2.94 6.85 17.80
N LEU A 201 -1.68 6.47 17.58
CA LEU A 201 -0.57 7.38 17.29
C LEU A 201 -0.83 8.19 16.01
N VAL A 202 -1.12 7.51 14.90
CA VAL A 202 -1.34 8.20 13.61
C VAL A 202 -2.60 9.06 13.64
N THR A 203 -3.62 8.67 14.41
CA THR A 203 -4.81 9.50 14.64
C THR A 203 -4.41 10.83 15.28
N ARG A 204 -3.60 10.82 16.34
CA ARG A 204 -3.11 12.04 17.00
C ARG A 204 -2.28 12.93 16.07
N MET A 205 -1.50 12.34 15.15
CA MET A 205 -0.76 13.11 14.15
C MET A 205 -1.67 13.92 13.21
N CYS A 206 -2.90 13.44 12.98
CA CYS A 206 -3.85 14.02 12.04
C CYS A 206 -5.03 14.75 12.72
N THR A 207 -5.07 14.84 14.06
CA THR A 207 -6.10 15.56 14.81
C THR A 207 -5.51 16.75 15.57
N PRO A 208 -6.33 17.72 16.02
CA PRO A 208 -5.85 18.76 16.92
C PRO A 208 -5.29 18.15 18.21
N PRO A 209 -4.33 18.82 18.88
CA PRO A 209 -3.80 18.39 20.16
C PRO A 209 -4.86 18.42 21.29
#